data_AF-A0A031IMG2-F1
#
_entry.id   AF-A0A031IMG2-F1
#
_cell.length_a   1.000
_cell.length_b   1.000
_cell.length_c   1.000
_cell.angle_alpha   90.00
_cell.angle_beta   90.00
_cell.angle_gamma   90.00
#
_symmetry.space_group_name_H-M   'P 1'
#
loop_
_entity.id
_entity.type
_entity.pdbx_description
1 polymer ?
#
loop_
_entity_poly.entity_id
_entity_poly.type
_entity_poly.pdbx_seq_one_letter_code
_entity_poly.pdbx_strand_id
1 'polypeptide(L)'
;MFSGKSAALWGLLSAATAVEAATATHPIREEKVAVSFIAALEICDERNPERGLTLEGLVSDPTFSEERKSEFRRVNADPSYKAAVSEMKSFLLQPPLADVLRDICENLRKTSPDGYR
;
A
#
# COMPACT_ATOMS: atom_id res chain seq x y z
N MET A 1 -17.33 47.77 -56.85
CA MET A 1 -17.85 48.62 -55.76
C MET A 1 -17.10 48.26 -54.49
N PHE A 2 -16.66 49.27 -53.75
CA PHE A 2 -15.71 49.22 -52.63
C PHE A 2 -16.27 48.56 -51.36
N SER A 3 -15.30 48.27 -50.47
CA SER A 3 -15.40 48.44 -49.01
C SER A 3 -15.90 47.21 -48.24
N GLY A 4 -15.26 46.76 -47.17
CA GLY A 4 -14.16 47.31 -46.39
C GLY A 4 -14.01 46.49 -45.10
N LYS A 5 -12.75 46.25 -44.72
CA LYS A 5 -12.18 46.00 -43.38
C LYS A 5 -13.14 45.65 -42.22
N SER A 6 -12.83 44.56 -41.52
CA SER A 6 -12.70 44.58 -40.05
C SER A 6 -11.88 43.38 -39.56
N ALA A 7 -10.83 43.70 -38.83
CA ALA A 7 -9.96 42.80 -38.10
C ALA A 7 -10.59 42.44 -36.74
N ALA A 8 -9.88 41.58 -36.00
CA ALA A 8 -10.03 41.29 -34.56
C ALA A 8 -11.13 40.25 -34.24
N LEU A 9 -11.00 39.32 -33.28
CA LEU A 9 -10.04 39.02 -32.23
C LEU A 9 -10.39 37.59 -31.75
N TRP A 10 -9.37 36.80 -31.40
CA TRP A 10 -9.28 35.92 -30.23
C TRP A 10 -10.44 34.98 -29.85
N GLY A 11 -10.13 33.68 -29.86
CA GLY A 11 -10.90 32.64 -29.18
C GLY A 11 -10.01 31.45 -28.84
N LEU A 12 -9.11 31.65 -27.86
CA LEU A 12 -8.55 30.55 -27.07
C LEU A 12 -9.70 29.85 -26.36
N LEU A 13 -9.89 28.56 -26.58
CA LEU A 13 -10.53 27.70 -25.59
C LEU A 13 -9.82 26.35 -25.56
N SER A 14 -8.79 26.30 -24.71
CA SER A 14 -8.29 25.06 -24.15
C SER A 14 -9.41 24.40 -23.35
N ALA A 15 -9.76 23.16 -23.70
CA ALA A 15 -10.44 22.26 -22.78
C ALA A 15 -9.64 20.96 -22.75
N ALA A 16 -9.10 20.70 -21.56
CA ALA A 16 -8.29 19.57 -21.22
C ALA A 16 -8.91 18.24 -21.65
N THR A 17 -8.14 17.46 -22.39
CA THR A 17 -8.12 16.02 -22.16
C THR A 17 -6.67 15.65 -21.93
N ALA A 18 -6.20 15.90 -20.71
CA ALA A 18 -5.18 15.02 -20.16
C ALA A 18 -5.85 13.65 -20.05
N VAL A 19 -5.74 12.84 -21.11
CA VAL A 19 -5.78 11.40 -20.92
C VAL A 19 -4.48 11.11 -20.20
N GLU A 20 -4.54 11.18 -18.88
CA GLU A 20 -3.56 10.52 -18.05
C GLU A 20 -3.60 9.05 -18.46
N ALA A 21 -2.61 8.65 -19.25
CA ALA A 21 -2.27 7.27 -19.42
C ALA A 21 -1.79 6.78 -18.04
N ALA A 22 -2.73 6.45 -17.17
CA ALA A 22 -2.47 5.69 -15.96
C ALA A 22 -1.79 4.40 -16.44
N THR A 23 -0.53 4.25 -16.05
CA THR A 23 0.33 3.13 -16.36
C THR A 23 -0.29 1.86 -15.79
N ALA A 24 -1.12 1.22 -16.61
CA ALA A 24 -1.83 -0.01 -16.34
C ALA A 24 -0.85 -1.20 -16.27
N THR A 25 -0.07 -1.30 -15.19
CA THR A 25 0.63 -2.54 -14.80
C THR A 25 0.96 -2.63 -13.29
N HIS A 26 0.83 -1.56 -12.51
CA HIS A 26 1.26 -1.53 -11.09
C HIS A 26 0.21 -1.85 -9.99
N PRO A 27 -1.12 -1.73 -10.16
CA PRO A 27 -2.04 -1.81 -9.01
C PRO A 27 -2.14 -3.23 -8.41
N ILE A 28 -2.11 -4.27 -9.24
CA ILE A 28 -2.25 -5.67 -8.79
C ILE A 28 -1.02 -6.12 -7.97
N ARG A 29 0.17 -5.57 -8.27
CA ARG A 29 1.40 -5.97 -7.57
C ARG A 29 1.46 -5.37 -6.17
N GLU A 30 1.15 -4.08 -6.04
CA GLU A 30 1.14 -3.39 -4.74
C GLU A 30 0.01 -3.93 -3.85
N GLU A 31 -1.16 -4.24 -4.41
CA GLU A 31 -2.25 -4.87 -3.68
C GLU A 31 -1.84 -6.23 -3.09
N LYS A 32 -1.21 -7.10 -3.89
CA LYS A 32 -0.75 -8.41 -3.38
C LYS A 32 0.31 -8.27 -2.29
N VAL A 33 1.19 -7.28 -2.42
CA VAL A 33 2.18 -6.96 -1.38
C VAL A 33 1.48 -6.50 -0.11
N ALA A 34 0.46 -5.64 -0.23
CA ALA A 34 -0.33 -5.17 0.89
C ALA A 34 -1.10 -6.30 1.58
N VAL A 35 -1.77 -7.17 0.83
CA VAL A 35 -2.45 -8.36 1.38
C VAL A 35 -1.46 -9.25 2.15
N SER A 36 -0.27 -9.47 1.59
CA SER A 36 0.79 -10.25 2.24
C SER A 36 1.30 -9.60 3.51
N PHE A 37 1.49 -8.27 3.49
CA PHE A 37 1.96 -7.51 4.63
C PHE A 37 0.94 -7.50 5.78
N ILE A 38 -0.34 -7.26 5.47
CA ILE A 38 -1.43 -7.29 6.46
C ILE A 38 -1.59 -8.71 7.04
N ALA A 39 -1.56 -9.74 6.21
CA ALA A 39 -1.62 -11.13 6.67
C ALA A 39 -0.46 -11.47 7.64
N ALA A 40 0.77 -11.06 7.31
CA ALA A 40 1.93 -11.28 8.16
C ALA A 40 1.81 -10.50 9.48
N LEU A 41 1.37 -9.23 9.43
CA LEU A 41 1.13 -8.39 10.60
C LEU A 41 0.11 -9.05 11.55
N GLU A 42 -1.04 -9.47 11.04
CA GLU A 42 -2.06 -10.15 11.84
C GLU A 42 -1.52 -11.42 12.51
N ILE A 43 -0.77 -12.25 11.77
CA ILE A 43 -0.17 -13.46 12.36
C ILE A 43 0.82 -13.10 13.47
N CYS A 44 1.67 -12.09 13.25
CA CYS A 44 2.67 -11.71 14.23
C CYS A 44 2.04 -11.11 15.50
N ASP A 45 0.97 -10.32 15.35
CA ASP A 45 0.22 -9.75 16.47
C ASP A 45 -0.53 -10.85 17.24
N GLU A 46 -1.20 -11.78 16.55
CA GLU A 46 -1.87 -12.94 17.16
C GLU A 46 -0.89 -13.82 17.98
N ARG A 47 0.36 -13.94 17.54
CA ARG A 47 1.40 -14.72 18.24
C ARG A 47 2.05 -13.98 19.41
N ASN A 48 2.09 -12.66 19.37
CA ASN A 48 2.80 -11.82 20.35
C ASN A 48 1.96 -10.58 20.72
N PRO A 49 0.74 -10.75 21.28
CA PRO A 49 -0.18 -9.64 21.52
C PRO A 49 0.39 -8.60 22.51
N GLU A 50 1.31 -9.00 23.38
CA GLU A 50 2.00 -8.11 24.32
C GLU A 50 2.96 -7.11 23.64
N ARG A 51 3.33 -7.35 22.37
CA ARG A 51 4.15 -6.42 21.58
C ARG A 51 3.34 -5.26 21.03
N GLY A 52 2.01 -5.34 21.01
CA GLY A 52 1.14 -4.28 20.49
C GLY A 52 1.52 -3.89 19.07
N LEU A 53 1.66 -4.88 18.18
CA LEU A 53 1.99 -4.62 16.79
C LEU A 53 0.78 -3.95 16.14
N THR A 54 1.01 -2.80 15.51
CA THR A 54 -0.05 -2.06 14.83
C THR A 54 0.39 -1.71 13.43
N LEU A 55 -0.59 -1.61 12.52
CA LEU A 55 -0.31 -1.18 11.16
C LEU A 55 0.41 0.17 11.16
N GLU A 56 -0.12 1.16 11.89
CA GLU A 56 0.47 2.49 11.96
C GLU A 56 1.88 2.50 12.57
N GLY A 57 2.15 1.64 13.55
CA GLY A 57 3.50 1.46 14.09
C GLY A 57 4.51 1.02 13.03
N LEU A 58 4.13 0.06 12.17
CA LEU A 58 5.01 -0.45 11.12
C LEU A 58 5.11 0.46 9.90
N VAL A 59 4.02 1.09 9.48
CA VAL A 59 4.05 2.04 8.34
C VAL A 59 4.69 3.37 8.69
N SER A 60 4.99 3.62 9.97
CA SER A 60 5.82 4.75 10.39
C SER A 60 7.29 4.58 9.98
N ASP A 61 7.72 3.38 9.58
CA ASP A 61 9.07 3.14 9.08
C ASP A 61 9.33 3.94 7.77
N PRO A 62 10.42 4.73 7.71
CA PRO A 62 10.74 5.57 6.55
C PRO A 62 11.14 4.78 5.29
N THR A 63 11.38 3.47 5.41
CA THR A 63 11.71 2.56 4.29
C THR A 63 10.52 2.33 3.35
N PHE A 64 9.29 2.54 3.84
CA PHE A 64 8.09 2.50 3.02
C PHE A 64 7.84 3.86 2.35
N SER A 65 7.50 3.84 1.07
CA SER A 65 7.05 5.04 0.37
C SER A 65 5.61 5.37 0.77
N GLU A 66 5.19 6.61 0.65
CA GLU A 66 3.84 7.03 1.04
C GLU A 66 2.74 6.30 0.24
N GLU A 67 3.00 5.96 -1.01
CA GLU A 67 2.09 5.17 -1.85
C GLU A 67 1.85 3.78 -1.25
N ARG A 68 2.92 3.10 -0.80
CA ARG A 68 2.81 1.77 -0.16
C ARG A 68 2.11 1.85 1.18
N LYS A 69 2.41 2.88 1.99
CA LYS A 69 1.70 3.09 3.26
C LYS A 69 0.21 3.32 3.03
N SER A 70 -0.15 4.10 2.01
CA SER A 70 -1.54 4.33 1.60
C SER A 70 -2.22 3.03 1.19
N GLU A 71 -1.55 2.20 0.39
CA GLU A 71 -2.08 0.91 -0.06
C GLU A 71 -2.29 -0.08 1.09
N PHE A 72 -1.35 -0.15 2.04
CA PHE A 72 -1.50 -1.01 3.22
C PHE A 72 -2.72 -0.59 4.06
N ARG A 73 -2.91 0.71 4.26
CA ARG A 73 -4.10 1.24 4.95
C ARG A 73 -5.39 0.94 4.18
N ARG A 74 -5.38 1.10 2.85
CA ARG A 74 -6.52 0.81 1.98
C ARG A 74 -6.94 -0.66 2.12
N VAL A 75 -6.00 -1.60 1.95
CA VAL A 75 -6.27 -3.04 2.04
C VAL A 75 -6.71 -3.44 3.46
N ASN A 76 -6.11 -2.86 4.51
CA ASN A 76 -6.49 -3.14 5.89
C ASN A 76 -7.91 -2.65 6.24
N ALA A 77 -8.33 -1.51 5.70
CA ALA A 77 -9.63 -0.91 5.98
C ALA A 77 -10.77 -1.52 5.16
N ASP A 78 -10.48 -2.02 3.95
CA ASP A 78 -11.49 -2.52 3.02
C ASP A 78 -11.85 -4.00 3.30
N PRO A 79 -13.10 -4.29 3.70
CA PRO A 79 -13.51 -5.64 4.07
C PRO A 79 -13.51 -6.64 2.90
N SER A 80 -13.50 -6.17 1.65
CA SER A 80 -13.44 -7.06 0.47
C SER A 80 -12.15 -7.88 0.42
N TYR A 81 -11.06 -7.42 1.06
CA TYR A 81 -9.79 -8.13 1.13
C TYR A 81 -9.71 -9.18 2.24
N LYS A 82 -10.68 -9.27 3.16
CA LYS A 82 -10.63 -10.21 4.30
C LYS A 82 -10.40 -11.66 3.87
N ALA A 83 -11.06 -12.07 2.79
CA ALA A 83 -10.89 -13.42 2.26
C ALA A 83 -9.47 -13.66 1.74
N ALA A 84 -8.93 -12.71 0.95
CA ALA A 84 -7.57 -12.79 0.41
C ALA A 84 -6.51 -12.74 1.52
N VAL A 85 -6.70 -11.92 2.55
CA VAL A 85 -5.84 -11.87 3.74
C VAL A 85 -5.89 -13.21 4.48
N SER A 86 -7.06 -13.78 4.71
CA SER A 86 -7.22 -15.08 5.39
C SER A 86 -6.57 -16.24 4.61
N GLU A 87 -6.73 -16.24 3.27
CA GLU A 87 -6.07 -17.20 2.39
C GLU A 87 -4.55 -17.05 2.46
N MET A 88 -4.05 -15.81 2.39
CA MET A 88 -2.63 -15.51 2.50
C MET A 88 -2.06 -15.91 3.87
N LYS A 89 -2.81 -15.72 4.97
CA LYS A 89 -2.40 -16.22 6.29
C LYS A 89 -2.21 -17.73 6.27
N SER A 90 -3.18 -18.44 5.69
CA SER A 90 -3.13 -19.90 5.57
C SER A 90 -1.91 -20.34 4.76
N PHE A 91 -1.59 -19.65 3.67
CA PHE A 91 -0.40 -19.89 2.86
C PHE A 91 0.90 -19.63 3.64
N LEU A 92 1.01 -18.49 4.32
CA LEU A 92 2.20 -18.13 5.10
C LEU A 92 2.46 -19.06 6.29
N LEU A 93 1.42 -19.74 6.79
CA LEU A 93 1.53 -20.73 7.85
C LEU A 93 1.92 -22.13 7.36
N GLN A 94 2.10 -22.35 6.05
CA GLN A 94 2.61 -23.60 5.50
C GLN A 94 4.15 -23.64 5.53
N PRO A 95 4.78 -24.80 5.77
CA PRO A 95 6.21 -24.96 5.62
C PRO A 95 6.66 -24.75 4.16
N PRO A 96 7.85 -24.18 3.91
CA PRO A 96 8.84 -23.68 4.88
C PRO A 96 8.58 -22.24 5.35
N LEU A 97 7.55 -21.57 4.82
CA LEU A 97 7.27 -20.16 5.09
C LEU A 97 6.93 -19.90 6.56
N ALA A 98 6.28 -20.85 7.21
CA ALA A 98 5.92 -20.75 8.62
C ALA A 98 7.13 -20.49 9.54
N ASP A 99 8.29 -21.08 9.22
CA ASP A 99 9.52 -20.92 10.00
C ASP A 99 10.17 -19.56 9.72
N VAL A 100 10.21 -19.14 8.46
CA VAL A 100 10.69 -17.80 8.07
C VAL A 100 9.82 -16.71 8.70
N LEU A 101 8.50 -16.86 8.63
CA LEU A 101 7.56 -15.92 9.24
C LEU A 101 7.74 -15.87 10.75
N ARG A 102 8.02 -16.99 11.41
CA ARG A 102 8.29 -17.02 12.85
C ARG A 102 9.50 -16.13 13.19
N ASP A 103 10.60 -16.27 12.47
CA ASP A 103 11.79 -15.44 12.67
C ASP A 103 11.50 -13.95 12.40
N ILE A 104 10.74 -13.65 11.36
CA ILE A 104 10.29 -12.28 11.07
C ILE A 104 9.48 -11.71 12.23
N CYS A 105 8.48 -12.42 12.75
CA CYS A 105 7.65 -11.96 13.88
C CYS A 105 8.48 -11.72 15.15
N GLU A 106 9.49 -12.57 15.41
CA GLU A 106 10.37 -12.44 16.57
C GLU A 106 11.25 -11.18 16.52
N ASN A 107 11.58 -10.71 15.32
CA ASN A 107 12.43 -9.55 15.12
C ASN A 107 11.62 -8.26 14.82
N LEU A 108 10.34 -8.37 14.48
CA LEU A 108 9.43 -7.28 14.04
C LEU A 108 9.16 -6.15 15.05
N ARG A 109 9.79 -6.18 16.23
CA ARG A 109 9.80 -5.06 17.18
C ARG A 109 10.99 -5.08 18.14
N LYS A 110 12.12 -5.67 17.75
CA LYS A 110 13.38 -5.49 18.51
C LYS A 110 13.97 -4.09 18.31
N THR A 111 13.47 -3.32 17.35
CA THR A 111 13.68 -1.87 17.21
C THR A 111 12.71 -1.07 18.08
N SER A 112 12.50 -1.50 19.34
CA SER A 112 12.07 -0.57 20.39
C SER A 112 13.11 0.56 20.46
N PRO A 113 12.75 1.83 20.71
CA PRO A 113 13.72 2.92 20.88
C PRO A 113 14.79 2.63 21.97
N ASP A 114 14.57 1.64 22.83
CA ASP A 114 15.50 1.21 23.88
C ASP A 114 16.23 -0.13 23.57
N GLY A 115 16.16 -0.64 22.33
CA GLY A 115 16.43 -2.05 22.01
C GLY A 115 17.82 -2.43 21.48
N TYR A 116 18.80 -1.52 21.51
CA TYR A 116 20.22 -1.91 21.43
C TYR A 116 20.82 -1.80 22.84
N ARG A 117 20.98 -2.94 23.50
CA ARG A 117 21.95 -3.09 24.59
C ARG A 117 22.67 -4.42 24.44
#